data_AF-A0A2E9JV44-F1
#
_entry.id   AF-A0A2E9JV44-F1
#
_cell.length_a   1.000
_cell.length_b   1.000
_cell.length_c   1.000
_cell.angle_alpha   90.00
_cell.angle_beta   90.00
_cell.angle_gamma   90.00
#
_symmetry.space_group_name_H-M   'P 1'
#
loop_
_entity.id
_entity.type
_entity.pdbx_description
1 polymer ?
#
loop_
_entity_poly.entity_id
_entity_poly.type
_entity_poly.pdbx_seq_one_letter_code
_entity_poly.pdbx_strand_id
1 'polypeptide(L)'
;MKVLIVYAHPEPQSFGGALLSTAVDVLSDAGHTVVVSDLYAKKFSAMAGPDDFTDRLDADHLNMGAEQEHAATEKSFSSEIQGEIERLFAADLLLMQFPLWWYSVPAIMKGWIDRVFAYGVTYDFGRTWDRGIMQGKRAMLSFTTGAPESTFAPDGRNGDLERVLWPLHAGVFAVCGFNVLQPFVGWAPAWVGDEGRQAIIAQYTERLRTLESDAPLFFHPHADYDEQSRLRPETEPGTPGQHRGTRRHLR
;
A
#
# COMPACT_ATOMS: atom_id res chain seq x y z
N MET A 1 -6.89 9.51 -15.19
CA MET A 1 -6.81 8.08 -14.78
C MET A 1 -8.04 7.65 -13.99
N LYS A 2 -8.20 6.35 -13.74
CA LYS A 2 -9.06 5.80 -12.68
C LYS A 2 -8.24 5.65 -11.39
N VAL A 3 -8.70 6.25 -10.30
CA VAL A 3 -8.03 6.23 -9.00
C VAL A 3 -8.89 5.48 -8.00
N LEU A 4 -8.32 4.49 -7.33
CA LEU A 4 -8.89 3.88 -6.14
C LEU A 4 -8.20 4.47 -4.91
N ILE A 5 -8.98 5.15 -4.06
CA ILE A 5 -8.53 5.57 -2.74
C ILE A 5 -9.05 4.60 -1.70
N VAL A 6 -8.16 3.87 -1.02
CA VAL A 6 -8.52 3.05 0.14
C VAL A 6 -8.22 3.83 1.41
N TYR A 7 -9.25 4.09 2.20
CA TYR A 7 -9.20 4.97 3.35
C TYR A 7 -9.49 4.23 4.65
N ALA A 8 -8.68 4.48 5.67
CA ALA A 8 -8.85 3.89 7.00
C ALA A 8 -8.72 4.94 8.11
N HIS A 9 -9.86 5.47 8.56
CA HIS A 9 -9.96 6.19 9.83
C HIS A 9 -11.37 6.07 10.43
N PRO A 10 -11.52 5.87 11.75
CA PRO A 10 -12.84 5.74 12.38
C PRO A 10 -13.59 7.07 12.54
N GLU A 11 -12.86 8.19 12.63
CA GLU A 11 -13.43 9.54 12.79
C GLU A 11 -13.53 10.26 11.43
N PRO A 12 -14.75 10.56 10.92
CA PRO A 12 -14.97 11.25 9.66
C PRO A 12 -14.37 12.66 9.59
N GLN A 13 -14.32 13.39 10.71
CA GLN A 13 -13.77 14.75 10.78
C GLN A 13 -12.27 14.77 11.12
N SER A 14 -11.59 13.63 11.00
CA SER A 14 -10.16 13.56 11.24
C SER A 14 -9.37 14.36 10.21
N PHE A 15 -8.11 14.66 10.55
CA PHE A 15 -7.22 15.27 9.56
C PHE A 15 -6.94 14.32 8.37
N GLY A 16 -6.96 13.00 8.59
CA GLY A 16 -6.93 12.02 7.50
C GLY A 16 -8.15 12.12 6.58
N GLY A 17 -9.32 12.43 7.13
CA GLY A 17 -10.54 12.71 6.38
C GLY A 17 -10.43 13.98 5.55
N ALA A 18 -9.81 15.04 6.09
CA ALA A 18 -9.52 16.25 5.32
C ALA A 18 -8.58 15.99 4.14
N LEU A 19 -7.56 15.14 4.32
CA LEU A 19 -6.68 14.69 3.22
C LEU A 19 -7.47 13.86 2.19
N LEU A 20 -8.34 12.94 2.64
CA LEU A 20 -9.21 12.19 1.72
C LEU A 20 -10.05 13.13 0.85
N SER A 21 -10.76 14.09 1.44
CA SER A 21 -11.57 15.06 0.69
C SER A 21 -10.72 15.85 -0.29
N THR A 22 -9.55 16.32 0.15
CA THR A 22 -8.58 17.04 -0.72
C THR A 22 -8.19 16.17 -1.93
N ALA A 23 -7.91 14.89 -1.73
CA ALA A 23 -7.57 13.98 -2.82
C ALA A 23 -8.73 13.77 -3.79
N VAL A 24 -9.94 13.58 -3.29
CA VAL A 24 -11.13 13.44 -4.13
C VAL A 24 -11.34 14.68 -4.98
N ASP A 25 -11.30 15.87 -4.39
CA ASP A 25 -11.53 17.14 -5.07
C ASP A 25 -10.45 17.41 -6.14
N VAL A 26 -9.17 17.39 -5.74
CA VAL A 26 -8.05 17.72 -6.63
C VAL A 26 -7.96 16.75 -7.81
N LEU A 27 -8.13 15.44 -7.57
CA LEU A 27 -8.04 14.44 -8.64
C LEU A 27 -9.26 14.50 -9.57
N SER A 28 -10.46 14.76 -9.03
CA SER A 28 -11.66 14.91 -9.84
C SER A 28 -11.60 16.17 -10.71
N ASP A 29 -11.13 17.29 -10.15
CA ASP A 29 -10.92 18.56 -10.87
C ASP A 29 -9.86 18.42 -11.97
N ALA A 30 -8.86 17.53 -11.77
CA ALA A 30 -7.90 17.15 -12.79
C ALA A 30 -8.47 16.18 -13.85
N GLY A 31 -9.77 15.87 -13.82
CA GLY A 31 -10.45 15.01 -14.79
C GLY A 31 -10.26 13.51 -14.55
N HIS A 32 -9.82 13.09 -13.36
CA HIS A 32 -9.72 11.68 -13.01
C HIS A 32 -11.06 11.13 -12.51
N THR A 33 -11.28 9.83 -12.72
CA THR A 33 -12.40 9.12 -12.08
C THR A 33 -11.93 8.58 -10.74
N VAL A 34 -12.50 9.06 -9.64
CA VAL A 34 -12.11 8.67 -8.28
C VAL A 34 -13.15 7.74 -7.67
N VAL A 35 -12.69 6.61 -7.15
CA VAL A 35 -13.49 5.66 -6.37
C VAL A 35 -12.89 5.56 -4.98
N VAL A 36 -13.71 5.70 -3.95
CA VAL A 36 -13.28 5.60 -2.54
C VAL A 36 -13.79 4.30 -1.94
N SER A 37 -12.89 3.57 -1.28
CA SER A 37 -13.22 2.48 -0.37
C SER A 37 -12.90 2.92 1.07
N ASP A 38 -13.89 3.49 1.73
CA ASP A 38 -13.82 3.83 3.15
C ASP A 38 -14.09 2.57 3.98
N LEU A 39 -13.02 1.99 4.52
CA LEU A 39 -13.08 0.71 5.21
C LEU A 39 -13.92 0.76 6.49
N TYR A 40 -13.89 1.89 7.22
CA TYR A 40 -14.66 2.04 8.45
C TYR A 40 -16.14 2.29 8.14
N ALA A 41 -16.46 3.16 7.17
CA ALA A 41 -17.84 3.39 6.77
C ALA A 41 -18.51 2.12 6.20
N LYS A 42 -17.73 1.30 5.48
CA LYS A 42 -18.17 -0.01 4.96
C LYS A 42 -18.26 -1.09 6.03
N LYS A 43 -17.69 -0.87 7.22
CA LYS A 43 -17.50 -1.91 8.27
C LYS A 43 -16.78 -3.15 7.71
N PHE A 44 -15.75 -2.92 6.89
CA PHE A 44 -15.00 -3.97 6.23
C PHE A 44 -14.46 -4.99 7.25
N SER A 45 -14.66 -6.28 7.01
CA SER A 45 -14.11 -7.31 7.89
C SER A 45 -12.60 -7.39 7.74
N ALA A 46 -11.85 -7.13 8.81
CA ALA A 46 -10.39 -7.23 8.79
C ALA A 46 -9.89 -8.68 8.89
N MET A 47 -10.76 -9.63 9.25
CA MET A 47 -10.37 -11.00 9.53
C MET A 47 -10.50 -11.85 8.27
N ALA A 48 -9.36 -12.33 7.77
CA ALA A 48 -9.35 -13.35 6.73
C ALA A 48 -9.83 -14.70 7.32
N GLY A 49 -10.57 -15.48 6.55
CA GLY A 49 -11.18 -16.72 7.05
C GLY A 49 -12.03 -17.45 6.03
N PRO A 50 -12.75 -18.51 6.45
CA PRO A 50 -13.55 -19.33 5.54
C PRO A 50 -14.68 -18.55 4.86
N ASP A 51 -15.20 -17.50 5.50
CA ASP A 51 -16.25 -16.64 4.96
C ASP A 51 -15.76 -15.73 3.80
N ASP A 52 -14.47 -15.77 3.49
CA ASP A 52 -13.90 -15.11 2.31
C ASP A 52 -14.28 -15.81 1.01
N PHE A 53 -14.80 -17.05 1.10
CA PHE A 53 -15.08 -17.90 -0.05
C PHE A 53 -16.55 -18.36 -0.04
N THR A 54 -17.23 -18.26 -1.17
CA THR A 54 -18.58 -18.81 -1.37
C THR A 54 -18.56 -20.30 -1.70
N ASP A 55 -17.43 -20.77 -2.24
CA ASP A 55 -17.15 -22.17 -2.52
C ASP A 55 -15.68 -22.45 -2.20
N ARG A 56 -15.43 -23.51 -1.42
CA ARG A 56 -14.12 -23.85 -0.87
C ARG A 56 -13.59 -25.12 -1.51
N LEU A 57 -12.30 -25.11 -1.84
CA LEU A 57 -11.58 -26.24 -2.40
C LEU A 57 -11.61 -27.45 -1.47
N ASP A 58 -11.44 -27.23 -0.16
CA ASP A 58 -11.45 -28.26 0.86
C ASP A 58 -12.33 -27.83 2.04
N ALA A 59 -13.54 -28.39 2.15
CA ALA A 59 -14.47 -28.04 3.21
C ALA A 59 -13.94 -28.37 4.62
N ASP A 60 -13.08 -29.38 4.75
CA ASP A 60 -12.59 -29.93 6.02
C ASP A 60 -11.30 -29.26 6.50
N HIS A 61 -10.51 -28.66 5.59
CA HIS A 61 -9.24 -28.01 5.94
C HIS A 61 -9.04 -26.66 5.25
N LEU A 62 -8.90 -25.59 6.03
CA LEU A 62 -8.65 -24.24 5.51
C LEU A 62 -7.16 -23.99 5.27
N ASN A 63 -6.76 -24.02 4.00
CA ASN A 63 -5.48 -23.49 3.55
C ASN A 63 -5.71 -22.19 2.76
N MET A 64 -5.48 -21.04 3.39
CA MET A 64 -5.78 -19.74 2.80
C MET A 64 -5.17 -19.53 1.40
N GLY A 65 -3.93 -19.95 1.17
CA GLY A 65 -3.28 -19.76 -0.14
C GLY A 65 -3.93 -20.58 -1.25
N ALA A 66 -4.18 -21.87 -0.99
CA ALA A 66 -4.83 -22.76 -1.96
C ALA A 66 -6.29 -22.34 -2.22
N GLU A 67 -7.00 -21.89 -1.18
CA GLU A 67 -8.38 -21.42 -1.29
C GLU A 67 -8.47 -20.11 -2.08
N GLN A 68 -7.52 -19.18 -1.87
CA GLN A 68 -7.41 -17.96 -2.67
C GLN A 68 -7.13 -18.25 -4.16
N GLU A 69 -6.22 -19.18 -4.46
CA GLU A 69 -5.93 -19.58 -5.85
C GLU A 69 -7.15 -20.23 -6.52
N HIS A 70 -7.82 -21.12 -5.80
CA HIS A 70 -9.06 -21.75 -6.25
C HIS A 70 -10.14 -20.70 -6.52
N ALA A 71 -10.37 -19.79 -5.57
CA ALA A 71 -11.37 -18.74 -5.70
C ALA A 71 -11.06 -17.73 -6.81
N ALA A 72 -9.78 -17.47 -7.08
CA ALA A 72 -9.36 -16.65 -8.23
C ALA A 72 -9.74 -17.30 -9.57
N THR A 73 -9.68 -18.64 -9.65
CA THR A 73 -9.99 -19.40 -10.86
C THR A 73 -11.51 -19.58 -11.04
N GLU A 74 -12.18 -20.02 -9.98
CA GLU A 74 -13.62 -20.34 -10.00
C GLU A 74 -14.52 -19.13 -9.74
N LYS A 75 -13.92 -17.96 -9.44
CA LYS A 75 -14.63 -16.71 -9.07
C LYS A 75 -15.52 -16.90 -7.85
N SER A 76 -15.01 -17.58 -6.83
CA SER A 76 -15.74 -17.94 -5.61
C SER A 76 -15.36 -17.10 -4.39
N PHE A 77 -14.79 -15.90 -4.57
CA PHE A 77 -14.64 -14.94 -3.46
C PHE A 77 -16.00 -14.43 -2.98
N SER A 78 -16.10 -14.11 -1.69
CA SER A 78 -17.26 -13.41 -1.14
C SER A 78 -17.47 -12.06 -1.84
N SER A 79 -18.72 -11.60 -1.89
CA SER A 79 -19.08 -10.37 -2.61
C SER A 79 -18.35 -9.13 -2.11
N GLU A 80 -18.03 -9.08 -0.81
CA GLU A 80 -17.23 -8.01 -0.21
C GLU A 80 -15.82 -7.97 -0.82
N ILE A 81 -15.13 -9.11 -0.89
CA ILE A 81 -13.77 -9.22 -1.40
C ILE A 81 -13.74 -9.03 -2.90
N GLN A 82 -14.62 -9.74 -3.62
CA GLN A 82 -14.73 -9.66 -5.07
C GLN A 82 -14.94 -8.21 -5.54
N GLY A 83 -15.81 -7.45 -4.85
CA GLY A 83 -16.03 -6.04 -5.17
C GLY A 83 -14.80 -5.16 -4.94
N GLU A 84 -13.92 -5.47 -3.99
CA GLU A 84 -12.68 -4.72 -3.77
C GLU A 84 -11.59 -5.11 -4.77
N ILE A 85 -11.49 -6.39 -5.12
CA ILE A 85 -10.63 -6.89 -6.21
C ILE A 85 -10.98 -6.17 -7.51
N GLU A 86 -12.26 -6.10 -7.87
CA GLU A 86 -12.71 -5.42 -9.09
C GLU A 86 -12.34 -3.94 -9.12
N ARG A 87 -12.49 -3.23 -7.98
CA ARG A 87 -12.06 -1.83 -7.86
C ARG A 87 -10.55 -1.69 -8.04
N LEU A 88 -9.77 -2.59 -7.45
CA LEU A 88 -8.31 -2.59 -7.54
C LEU A 88 -7.84 -2.79 -8.99
N PHE A 89 -8.45 -3.74 -9.72
CA PHE A 89 -8.11 -3.99 -11.13
C PHE A 89 -8.61 -2.90 -12.07
N ALA A 90 -9.72 -2.25 -11.75
CA ALA A 90 -10.23 -1.12 -12.53
C ALA A 90 -9.37 0.15 -12.41
N ALA A 91 -8.60 0.30 -11.33
CA ALA A 91 -7.80 1.49 -11.07
C ALA A 91 -6.45 1.47 -11.80
N ASP A 92 -6.03 2.63 -12.30
CA ASP A 92 -4.67 2.87 -12.78
C ASP A 92 -3.74 3.28 -11.62
N LEU A 93 -4.31 3.91 -10.59
CA LEU A 93 -3.62 4.36 -9.37
C LEU A 93 -4.35 3.84 -8.13
N LEU A 94 -3.62 3.17 -7.24
CA LEU A 94 -4.01 2.89 -5.87
C LEU A 94 -3.42 3.94 -4.92
N LEU A 95 -4.26 4.64 -4.17
CA LEU A 95 -3.84 5.57 -3.12
C LEU A 95 -4.35 5.05 -1.77
N MET A 96 -3.46 4.76 -0.83
CA MET A 96 -3.83 4.30 0.51
C MET A 96 -3.71 5.45 1.51
N GLN A 97 -4.86 5.93 2.03
CA GLN A 97 -4.94 7.02 3.00
C GLN A 97 -5.18 6.51 4.42
N PHE A 98 -4.23 6.72 5.34
CA PHE A 98 -4.34 6.19 6.71
C PHE A 98 -3.51 6.98 7.74
N PRO A 99 -3.76 6.84 9.04
CA PRO A 99 -2.80 7.23 10.07
C PRO A 99 -1.75 6.12 10.27
N LEU A 100 -0.47 6.48 10.38
CA LEU A 100 0.59 5.52 10.70
C LEU A 100 0.41 5.03 12.15
N TRP A 101 -0.05 3.80 12.31
CA TRP A 101 -0.28 3.16 13.61
C TRP A 101 0.72 2.03 13.80
N TRP A 102 1.49 2.10 14.88
CA TRP A 102 2.52 1.11 15.20
C TRP A 102 3.45 0.80 14.02
N TYR A 103 3.94 1.86 13.35
CA TYR A 103 4.84 1.76 12.20
C TYR A 103 4.25 1.00 10.99
N SER A 104 2.93 0.94 10.89
CA SER A 104 2.22 0.29 9.78
C SER A 104 0.86 0.94 9.53
N VAL A 105 0.11 0.34 8.60
CA VAL A 105 -1.29 0.66 8.35
C VAL A 105 -2.18 0.22 9.52
N PRO A 106 -3.35 0.85 9.74
CA PRO A 106 -4.36 0.35 10.67
C PRO A 106 -4.74 -1.10 10.40
N ALA A 107 -5.12 -1.85 11.45
CA ALA A 107 -5.47 -3.27 11.34
C ALA A 107 -6.55 -3.55 10.28
N ILE A 108 -7.56 -2.68 10.14
CA ILE A 108 -8.62 -2.83 9.12
C ILE A 108 -8.07 -2.74 7.69
N MET A 109 -7.07 -1.88 7.46
CA MET A 109 -6.40 -1.74 6.17
C MET A 109 -5.42 -2.89 5.94
N LYS A 110 -4.76 -3.40 6.98
CA LYS A 110 -3.98 -4.63 6.88
C LYS A 110 -4.85 -5.83 6.51
N GLY A 111 -6.03 -5.96 7.10
CA GLY A 111 -7.01 -6.99 6.74
C GLY A 111 -7.51 -6.83 5.30
N TRP A 112 -7.70 -5.60 4.82
CA TRP A 112 -8.00 -5.34 3.41
C TRP A 112 -6.88 -5.80 2.49
N ILE A 113 -5.61 -5.53 2.84
CA ILE A 113 -4.45 -6.07 2.10
C ILE A 113 -4.52 -7.60 2.10
N ASP A 114 -4.66 -8.25 3.26
CA ASP A 114 -4.63 -9.71 3.39
C ASP A 114 -5.71 -10.44 2.57
N ARG A 115 -6.88 -9.81 2.41
CA ARG A 115 -8.04 -10.40 1.73
C ARG A 115 -8.13 -10.03 0.25
N VAL A 116 -7.65 -8.85 -0.15
CA VAL A 116 -7.77 -8.33 -1.53
C VAL A 116 -6.50 -8.56 -2.34
N PHE A 117 -5.32 -8.50 -1.72
CA PHE A 117 -4.04 -8.89 -2.35
C PHE A 117 -3.87 -10.40 -2.25
N ALA A 118 -4.85 -11.14 -2.78
CA ALA A 118 -4.93 -12.59 -2.66
C ALA A 118 -3.95 -13.29 -3.64
N TYR A 119 -3.48 -14.47 -3.23
CA TYR A 119 -2.69 -15.37 -4.07
C TYR A 119 -3.53 -15.85 -5.26
N GLY A 120 -2.93 -15.87 -6.47
CA GLY A 120 -3.64 -16.12 -7.72
C GLY A 120 -4.38 -14.90 -8.30
N VAL A 121 -4.56 -13.84 -7.50
CA VAL A 121 -5.20 -12.58 -7.91
C VAL A 121 -4.17 -11.51 -8.24
N THR A 122 -3.40 -11.06 -7.23
CA THR A 122 -2.45 -9.92 -7.38
C THR A 122 -0.99 -10.35 -7.47
N TYR A 123 -0.69 -11.58 -7.06
CA TYR A 123 0.62 -12.22 -7.19
C TYR A 123 0.45 -13.74 -7.22
N ASP A 124 1.43 -14.44 -7.78
CA ASP A 124 1.53 -15.90 -7.69
C ASP A 124 2.98 -16.39 -7.87
N PHE A 125 3.16 -17.71 -8.03
CA PHE A 125 4.45 -18.27 -8.36
C PHE A 125 4.91 -17.83 -9.77
N GLY A 126 5.94 -16.98 -9.80
CA GLY A 126 6.59 -16.52 -11.03
C GLY A 126 6.11 -15.15 -11.53
N ARG A 127 4.97 -14.64 -11.09
CA ARG A 127 4.50 -13.28 -11.39
C ARG A 127 4.64 -12.36 -10.19
N THR A 128 5.88 -12.01 -9.87
CA THR A 128 6.23 -11.07 -8.79
C THR A 128 7.26 -10.03 -9.25
N TRP A 129 7.38 -8.93 -8.52
CA TRP A 129 8.36 -7.85 -8.78
C TRP A 129 8.20 -7.25 -10.18
N ASP A 130 9.28 -7.09 -10.96
CA ASP A 130 9.25 -6.64 -12.36
C ASP A 130 8.53 -7.61 -13.31
N ARG A 131 8.01 -8.73 -12.81
CA ARG A 131 7.12 -9.68 -13.50
C ARG A 131 5.72 -9.77 -12.87
N GLY A 132 5.40 -8.87 -11.93
CA GLY A 132 4.15 -8.88 -11.17
C GLY A 132 2.90 -8.61 -12.01
N ILE A 133 1.75 -9.05 -11.50
CA ILE A 133 0.45 -8.96 -12.19
C ILE A 133 -0.03 -7.50 -12.33
N MET A 134 0.34 -6.63 -11.39
CA MET A 134 -0.10 -5.24 -11.31
C MET A 134 0.79 -4.27 -12.11
N GLN A 135 1.58 -4.78 -13.05
CA GLN A 135 2.41 -3.97 -13.93
C GLN A 135 1.61 -2.90 -14.68
N GLY A 136 2.26 -1.74 -14.87
CA GLY A 136 1.65 -0.56 -15.49
C GLY A 136 0.74 0.24 -14.55
N LYS A 137 0.29 -0.33 -13.44
CA LYS A 137 -0.46 0.39 -12.40
C LYS A 137 0.48 1.04 -11.40
N ARG A 138 0.01 2.09 -10.74
CA ARG A 138 0.80 2.93 -9.82
C ARG A 138 0.21 2.82 -8.41
N ALA A 139 1.04 2.91 -7.39
CA ALA A 139 0.60 2.85 -5.99
C ALA A 139 1.30 3.90 -5.14
N MET A 140 0.57 4.59 -4.26
CA MET A 140 1.10 5.59 -3.34
C MET A 140 0.52 5.44 -1.95
N LEU A 141 1.37 5.53 -0.92
CA LEU A 141 0.93 5.73 0.46
C LEU A 141 0.72 7.23 0.72
N SER A 142 -0.39 7.59 1.34
CA SER A 142 -0.62 8.92 1.90
C SER A 142 -1.00 8.75 3.36
N PHE A 143 -0.21 9.28 4.29
CA PHE A 143 -0.47 9.03 5.70
C PHE A 143 -0.10 10.17 6.62
N THR A 144 -0.68 10.16 7.81
CA THR A 144 -0.35 11.11 8.88
C THR A 144 0.42 10.43 9.99
N THR A 145 1.34 11.14 10.64
CA THR A 145 2.11 10.62 11.77
C THR A 145 1.74 11.31 13.09
N GLY A 146 2.04 10.66 14.21
CA GLY A 146 2.01 11.31 15.52
C GLY A 146 3.26 12.12 15.86
N ALA A 147 4.35 11.97 15.09
CA ALA A 147 5.66 12.53 15.37
C ALA A 147 6.21 13.36 14.19
N PRO A 148 7.02 14.40 14.45
CA PRO A 148 7.59 15.24 13.39
C PRO A 148 8.53 14.48 12.45
N GLU A 149 8.72 15.02 11.24
CA GLU A 149 9.61 14.47 10.20
C GLU A 149 11.01 14.11 10.71
N SER A 150 11.63 15.01 11.49
CA SER A 150 12.98 14.83 12.02
C SER A 150 13.17 13.54 12.82
N THR A 151 12.11 13.01 13.42
CA THR A 151 12.17 11.75 14.18
C THR A 151 12.32 10.52 13.30
N PHE A 152 11.98 10.62 12.01
CA PHE A 152 12.07 9.57 10.99
C PHE A 152 13.22 9.77 10.00
N ALA A 153 14.12 10.73 10.27
CA ALA A 153 15.39 10.84 9.55
C ALA A 153 16.21 9.53 9.69
N PRO A 154 17.22 9.28 8.83
CA PRO A 154 18.01 8.05 8.89
C PRO A 154 18.66 7.75 10.25
N ASP A 155 18.96 8.79 11.03
CA ASP A 155 19.51 8.76 12.39
C ASP A 155 18.47 9.17 13.47
N GLY A 156 17.22 9.38 13.04
CA GLY A 156 16.11 9.75 13.90
C GLY A 156 15.71 8.63 14.86
N ARG A 157 15.13 9.01 16.00
CA ARG A 157 14.75 8.06 17.06
C ARG A 157 13.72 7.01 16.63
N ASN A 158 12.82 7.36 15.71
CA ASN A 158 11.83 6.44 15.16
C ASN A 158 12.41 5.59 14.00
N GLY A 159 13.63 5.90 13.56
CA GLY A 159 14.32 5.23 12.49
C GLY A 159 13.95 5.78 11.11
N ASP A 160 14.83 5.47 10.16
CA ASP A 160 14.69 5.81 8.74
C ASP A 160 13.31 5.44 8.17
N LEU A 161 12.55 6.44 7.70
CA LEU A 161 11.22 6.25 7.14
C LEU A 161 11.21 5.21 6.02
N GLU A 162 12.22 5.20 5.17
CA GLU A 162 12.29 4.29 4.02
C GLU A 162 12.36 2.82 4.47
N ARG A 163 12.96 2.56 5.64
CA ARG A 163 12.96 1.22 6.26
C ARG A 163 11.62 0.90 6.91
N VAL A 164 10.97 1.88 7.54
CA VAL A 164 9.63 1.73 8.12
C VAL A 164 8.62 1.35 7.06
N LEU A 165 8.69 1.96 5.87
CA LEU A 165 7.76 1.74 4.77
C LEU A 165 8.10 0.55 3.88
N TRP A 166 9.30 -0.02 4.01
CA TRP A 166 9.75 -1.16 3.19
C TRP A 166 8.75 -2.33 3.13
N PRO A 167 8.12 -2.78 4.23
CA PRO A 167 7.14 -3.86 4.17
C PRO A 167 5.91 -3.56 3.29
N LEU A 168 5.53 -2.28 3.15
CA LEU A 168 4.40 -1.87 2.31
C LEU A 168 4.86 -1.59 0.88
N HIS A 169 5.89 -0.75 0.71
CA HIS A 169 6.43 -0.40 -0.60
C HIS A 169 6.92 -1.65 -1.35
N ALA A 170 7.77 -2.48 -0.73
CA ALA A 170 8.28 -3.67 -1.38
C ALA A 170 7.36 -4.87 -1.20
N GLY A 171 6.98 -5.15 0.06
CA GLY A 171 6.29 -6.39 0.43
C GLY A 171 4.81 -6.45 0.07
N VAL A 172 4.19 -5.34 -0.33
CA VAL A 172 2.80 -5.31 -0.82
C VAL A 172 2.76 -4.81 -2.26
N PHE A 173 3.33 -3.63 -2.54
CA PHE A 173 3.19 -3.03 -3.87
C PHE A 173 4.19 -3.58 -4.90
N ALA A 174 5.50 -3.47 -4.65
CA ALA A 174 6.51 -3.85 -5.63
C ALA A 174 6.45 -5.36 -5.93
N VAL A 175 6.23 -6.21 -4.92
CA VAL A 175 6.08 -7.65 -5.12
C VAL A 175 4.92 -7.99 -6.06
N CYS A 176 3.83 -7.21 -6.04
CA CYS A 176 2.71 -7.38 -6.96
C CYS A 176 2.95 -6.72 -8.33
N GLY A 177 4.03 -5.95 -8.51
CA GLY A 177 4.44 -5.33 -9.77
C GLY A 177 3.98 -3.88 -9.97
N PHE A 178 3.51 -3.20 -8.93
CA PHE A 178 3.17 -1.78 -9.03
C PHE A 178 4.40 -0.90 -9.27
N ASN A 179 4.21 0.16 -10.05
CA ASN A 179 5.08 1.34 -10.04
C ASN A 179 4.82 2.13 -8.73
N VAL A 180 5.63 1.88 -7.70
CA VAL A 180 5.45 2.50 -6.38
C VAL A 180 5.93 3.94 -6.42
N LEU A 181 5.12 4.87 -5.94
CA LEU A 181 5.44 6.30 -5.91
C LEU A 181 5.97 6.72 -4.54
N GLN A 182 6.71 7.83 -4.51
CA GLN A 182 7.08 8.51 -3.27
C GLN A 182 5.83 8.81 -2.43
N PRO A 183 5.83 8.46 -1.12
CA PRO A 183 4.67 8.65 -0.28
C PRO A 183 4.42 10.13 0.00
N PHE A 184 3.20 10.45 0.41
CA PHE A 184 2.90 11.72 1.08
C PHE A 184 2.80 11.51 2.59
N VAL A 185 3.43 12.40 3.36
CA VAL A 185 3.39 12.34 4.83
C VAL A 185 2.90 13.67 5.42
N GLY A 186 1.72 13.63 6.03
CA GLY A 186 1.22 14.68 6.89
C GLY A 186 1.87 14.58 8.27
N TRP A 187 2.99 15.29 8.46
CA TRP A 187 3.78 15.22 9.67
C TRP A 187 3.08 15.86 10.88
N ALA A 188 2.82 15.07 11.93
CA ALA A 188 2.42 15.56 13.24
C ALA A 188 1.26 16.60 13.23
N PRO A 189 0.14 16.39 12.51
CA PRO A 189 -0.89 17.42 12.32
C PRO A 189 -1.57 17.88 13.61
N ALA A 190 -1.48 17.09 14.68
CA ALA A 190 -1.96 17.48 16.02
C ALA A 190 -1.11 18.57 16.69
N TRP A 191 0.11 18.85 16.19
CA TRP A 191 1.11 19.68 16.85
C TRP A 191 1.48 20.96 16.09
N VAL A 192 0.88 21.20 14.92
CA VAL A 192 1.29 22.29 13.99
C VAL A 192 0.28 23.44 13.90
N GLY A 193 -0.83 23.39 14.65
CA GLY A 193 -1.89 24.40 14.61
C GLY A 193 -2.61 24.48 13.27
N ASP A 194 -3.50 25.47 13.11
CA ASP A 194 -4.33 25.60 11.90
C ASP A 194 -3.51 25.97 10.67
N GLU A 195 -2.60 26.93 10.79
CA GLU A 195 -1.74 27.35 9.69
C GLU A 195 -0.86 26.19 9.18
N GLY A 196 -0.27 25.42 10.10
CA GLY A 196 0.52 24.24 9.73
C GLY A 196 -0.33 23.15 9.08
N ARG A 197 -1.56 22.92 9.56
CA ARG A 197 -2.50 21.99 8.93
C ARG A 197 -2.88 22.41 7.51
N GLN A 198 -3.10 23.71 7.28
CA GLN A 198 -3.36 24.24 5.93
C GLN A 198 -2.13 24.11 5.02
N ALA A 199 -0.92 24.33 5.55
CA ALA A 199 0.31 24.11 4.80
C ALA A 199 0.47 22.64 4.36
N ILE A 200 0.14 21.68 5.23
CA ILE A 200 0.15 20.24 4.89
C ILE A 200 -0.86 19.95 3.76
N ILE A 201 -2.08 20.50 3.83
CA ILE A 201 -3.10 20.33 2.76
C ILE A 201 -2.61 20.93 1.43
N ALA A 202 -1.96 22.09 1.47
CA ALA A 202 -1.39 22.72 0.27
C ALA A 202 -0.27 21.87 -0.34
N GLN A 203 0.64 21.33 0.48
CA GLN A 203 1.67 20.41 0.01
C GLN A 203 1.07 19.14 -0.61
N TYR A 204 0.02 18.60 0.01
CA TYR A 204 -0.68 17.43 -0.54
C TYR A 204 -1.35 17.74 -1.88
N THR A 205 -1.94 18.91 -2.01
CA THR A 205 -2.56 19.38 -3.26
C THR A 205 -1.53 19.41 -4.39
N GLU A 206 -0.35 19.99 -4.16
CA GLU A 206 0.70 20.01 -5.18
C GLU A 206 1.23 18.60 -5.49
N ARG A 207 1.40 17.76 -4.46
CA ARG A 207 1.81 16.35 -4.60
C ARG A 207 0.86 15.57 -5.51
N LEU A 208 -0.45 15.77 -5.38
CA LEU A 208 -1.48 15.08 -6.16
C LEU A 208 -1.46 15.48 -7.64
N ARG A 209 -1.09 16.73 -7.95
CA ARG A 209 -1.05 17.24 -9.33
C ARG A 209 0.08 16.65 -10.17
N THR A 210 1.16 16.20 -9.55
CA THR A 210 2.32 15.67 -10.29
C THR A 210 2.27 14.16 -10.48
N LEU A 211 1.28 13.47 -9.88
CA LEU A 211 1.24 12.02 -9.79
C LEU A 211 1.58 11.37 -11.12
N GLU A 212 0.87 11.67 -12.21
CA GLU A 212 1.07 11.04 -13.53
C GLU A 212 2.52 11.06 -14.03
N SER A 213 3.25 12.15 -13.78
CA SER A 213 4.61 12.36 -14.26
C SER A 213 5.71 11.88 -13.32
N ASP A 214 5.36 11.50 -12.08
CA ASP A 214 6.34 11.11 -11.08
C ASP A 214 7.17 9.89 -11.48
N ALA A 215 8.47 9.95 -11.20
CA ALA A 215 9.32 8.78 -11.28
C ALA A 215 8.97 7.80 -10.13
N PRO A 216 8.80 6.50 -10.42
CA PRO A 216 8.60 5.51 -9.37
C PRO A 216 9.88 5.31 -8.54
N LEU A 217 9.70 4.78 -7.32
CA LEU A 217 10.78 4.26 -6.49
C LEU A 217 11.53 3.14 -7.22
N PHE A 218 12.84 3.09 -7.00
CA PHE A 218 13.67 2.02 -7.53
C PHE A 218 13.53 0.74 -6.70
N PHE A 219 13.33 -0.38 -7.39
CA PHE A 219 13.50 -1.73 -6.85
C PHE A 219 14.36 -2.53 -7.83
N HIS A 220 15.21 -3.40 -7.30
CA HIS A 220 16.03 -4.27 -8.14
C HIS A 220 15.15 -5.21 -8.98
N PRO A 221 15.35 -5.29 -10.31
CA PRO A 221 14.68 -6.26 -11.17
C PRO A 221 15.21 -7.67 -10.92
N HIS A 222 14.47 -8.71 -11.35
CA HIS A 222 14.89 -10.12 -11.26
C HIS A 222 16.29 -10.38 -11.82
N ALA A 223 16.71 -9.63 -12.85
CA ALA A 223 18.04 -9.78 -13.46
C ALA A 223 19.21 -9.51 -12.49
N ASP A 224 18.97 -8.70 -11.45
CA ASP A 224 19.98 -8.35 -10.44
C ASP A 224 20.22 -9.46 -9.42
N TYR A 225 19.41 -10.53 -9.45
CA TYR A 225 19.47 -11.65 -8.53
C TYR A 225 20.03 -12.92 -9.20
N ASP A 226 20.68 -13.76 -8.39
CA ASP A 226 21.16 -15.09 -8.75
C ASP A 226 20.05 -16.16 -8.62
N GLU A 227 20.39 -17.42 -8.91
CA GLU A 227 19.47 -18.56 -8.83
C GLU A 227 18.94 -18.83 -7.42
N GLN A 228 19.59 -18.30 -6.38
CA GLN A 228 19.15 -18.38 -4.99
C GLN A 228 18.35 -17.14 -4.55
N SER A 229 17.94 -16.29 -5.50
CA SER A 229 17.24 -15.02 -5.24
C SER A 229 18.01 -14.07 -4.33
N ARG A 230 19.35 -14.09 -4.40
CA ARG A 230 20.22 -13.14 -3.72
C ARG A 230 20.79 -12.14 -4.71
N LEU A 231 20.99 -10.90 -4.27
CA LEU A 231 21.66 -9.89 -5.11
C LEU A 231 23.04 -10.41 -5.53
N ARG A 232 23.32 -10.30 -6.83
CA ARG A 232 24.61 -10.70 -7.40
C ARG A 232 25.76 -9.91 -6.74
N PRO A 233 26.96 -10.50 -6.57
CA PRO A 233 28.09 -9.84 -5.92
C PRO A 233 28.49 -8.49 -6.53
N GLU A 234 28.33 -8.33 -7.84
CA GLU A 234 28.60 -7.10 -8.60
C GLU A 234 27.50 -6.03 -8.46
N THR A 235 26.30 -6.40 -7.99
CA THR A 235 25.17 -5.48 -7.86
C THR A 235 25.13 -4.84 -6.48
N GLU A 236 25.36 -3.53 -6.42
CA GLU A 236 25.27 -2.77 -5.17
C GLU A 236 23.82 -2.68 -4.65
N PRO A 237 23.58 -2.82 -3.33
CA PRO A 237 22.25 -2.64 -2.76
C PRO A 237 21.74 -1.21 -2.99
N GLY A 238 20.59 -1.10 -3.65
CA GLY A 238 19.96 0.18 -4.02
C GLY A 238 18.66 0.46 -3.29
N THR A 239 18.24 -0.40 -2.35
CA THR A 239 16.99 -0.20 -1.60
C THR A 239 17.19 -0.38 -0.08
N PRO A 240 16.26 0.10 0.76
CA PRO A 240 16.35 -0.02 2.23
C PRO A 240 16.36 -1.45 2.76
N GLY A 241 15.82 -2.41 1.98
CA GLY A 241 15.66 -3.80 2.41
C GLY A 241 16.90 -4.67 2.21
N GLN A 242 17.77 -4.33 1.26
CA GLN A 242 19.01 -5.06 1.03
C GLN A 242 20.20 -4.33 1.67
N HIS A 243 21.06 -5.09 2.34
CA HIS A 243 22.24 -4.55 3.02
C HIS A 243 23.41 -5.54 2.94
N ARG A 244 24.60 -5.01 2.65
CA ARG A 244 25.88 -5.71 2.77
C ARG A 244 26.57 -5.21 4.03
N GLY A 245 26.92 -6.11 4.94
CA GLY A 245 27.62 -5.74 6.18
C GLY A 245 27.10 -6.46 7.40
N THR A 246 27.79 -6.25 8.53
CA THR A 246 27.39 -6.89 9.78
C THR A 246 26.28 -6.12 10.48
N ARG A 247 25.22 -6.83 10.85
CA ARG A 247 24.14 -6.30 11.70
C ARG A 247 24.55 -6.41 13.16
N ARG A 248 24.89 -5.28 13.80
CA ARG A 248 25.31 -5.27 15.21
C ARG A 248 24.26 -5.84 16.18
N HIS A 249 22.98 -5.68 15.86
CA HIS A 249 21.86 -6.18 16.68
C HIS A 249 21.61 -7.69 16.56
N LEU A 250 22.31 -8.39 15.66
CA LEU A 250 22.21 -9.86 15.49
C LEU A 250 23.41 -10.60 16.10
N ARG A 251 24.25 -9.90 16.87
CA ARG A 251 25.39 -10.48 17.58
C ARG A 251 25.03 -10.77 19.03
#